data_AF-M2QWL2-F1
#
_entry.id   AF-M2QWL2-F1
#
_cell.length_a   1.000
_cell.length_b   1.000
_cell.length_c   1.000
_cell.angle_alpha   90.00
_cell.angle_beta   90.00
_cell.angle_gamma   90.00
#
_symmetry.space_group_name_H-M   'P 1'
#
loop_
_entity.id
_entity.type
_entity.pdbx_description
1 polymer ?
#
loop_
_entity_poly.entity_id
_entity_poly.type
_entity_poly.pdbx_seq_one_letter_code
_entity_poly.pdbx_strand_id
1 'polypeptide(L)'
;TGMFALYFPRLYRYYRVTIRDLERTFDIKQPFLDCQFTGTTANYRPRVVTPMHLDEINLVFGVCAIFVRGQSNHHEGEHLFLILEIVVEFPAGTIATILIPDGNAAIESTA
;
A
#
# COMPACT_ATOMS: atom_id res chain seq x y z
N THR A 1 -7.20 6.69 6.68
CA THR A 1 -8.61 6.32 6.94
C THR A 1 -9.60 7.07 6.06
N GLY A 2 -9.52 8.40 5.95
CA GLY A 2 -10.48 9.22 5.19
C GLY A 2 -10.68 8.85 3.71
N MET A 3 -9.61 8.78 2.90
CA MET A 3 -9.73 8.42 1.48
C MET A 3 -10.29 7.01 1.27
N PHE A 4 -9.84 6.04 2.06
CA PHE A 4 -10.32 4.67 1.95
C PHE A 4 -11.83 4.57 2.25
N ALA A 5 -12.29 5.22 3.33
CA ALA A 5 -13.71 5.27 3.67
C ALA A 5 -14.56 6.00 2.60
N LEU A 6 -14.00 7.04 1.97
CA LEU A 6 -14.70 7.83 0.96
C LEU A 6 -14.87 7.07 -0.36
N TYR A 7 -13.78 6.51 -0.90
CA TYR A 7 -13.79 5.88 -2.22
C TYR A 7 -14.21 4.41 -2.21
N PHE A 8 -13.97 3.69 -1.10
CA PHE A 8 -14.30 2.26 -0.97
C PHE A 8 -15.07 1.96 0.32
N PRO A 9 -16.24 2.58 0.58
CA PRO A 9 -16.92 2.51 1.87
C PRO A 9 -17.30 1.10 2.31
N ARG A 10 -17.69 0.23 1.35
CA ARG A 10 -18.05 -1.17 1.63
C ARG A 10 -16.82 -1.97 2.05
N LEU A 11 -15.70 -1.79 1.33
CA LEU A 11 -14.45 -2.47 1.62
C LEU A 11 -13.84 -1.96 2.93
N TYR A 12 -13.91 -0.66 3.18
CA TYR A 12 -13.53 -0.05 4.45
C TYR A 12 -14.29 -0.69 5.63
N ARG A 13 -15.61 -0.84 5.50
CA ARG A 13 -16.43 -1.52 6.53
C ARG A 13 -16.03 -2.99 6.70
N TYR A 14 -15.73 -3.69 5.60
CA TYR A 14 -15.24 -5.06 5.65
C TYR A 14 -13.96 -5.15 6.48
N TYR A 15 -12.93 -4.37 6.14
CA TYR A 15 -11.66 -4.33 6.90
C TYR A 15 -11.89 -3.99 8.38
N ARG A 16 -12.70 -2.97 8.68
CA ARG A 16 -13.05 -2.56 10.05
C ARG A 16 -13.62 -3.71 10.89
N VAL A 17 -14.53 -4.49 10.32
CA VAL A 17 -15.17 -5.61 11.02
C VAL A 17 -14.18 -6.76 11.16
N THR A 18 -13.54 -7.16 10.07
CA THR A 18 -12.58 -8.26 10.05
C THR A 18 -11.42 -8.04 11.02
N ILE A 19 -10.83 -6.84 11.05
CA ILE A 19 -9.72 -6.53 11.98
C ILE A 19 -10.17 -6.64 13.44
N ARG A 20 -11.36 -6.13 13.78
CA ARG A 20 -11.90 -6.24 15.15
C ARG A 20 -12.14 -7.69 15.57
N ASP A 21 -12.59 -8.54 14.65
CA ASP A 21 -12.81 -9.96 14.93
C ASP A 21 -11.48 -10.70 15.08
N LEU A 22 -10.48 -10.35 14.27
CA LEU A 22 -9.13 -10.88 14.39
C LEU A 22 -8.46 -10.46 15.70
N GLU A 23 -8.56 -9.19 16.12
CA GLU A 23 -8.03 -8.68 17.40
C GLU A 23 -8.64 -9.37 18.63
N ARG A 24 -9.87 -9.87 18.51
CA ARG A 24 -10.53 -10.65 19.58
C ARG A 24 -10.08 -12.11 19.64
N THR A 25 -9.62 -12.63 18.51
CA THR A 25 -9.30 -14.05 18.33
C THR A 25 -7.80 -14.32 18.47
N PHE A 26 -6.98 -13.37 18.01
CA PHE A 26 -5.53 -13.46 17.94
C PHE A 26 -4.90 -12.24 18.62
N ASP A 27 -3.70 -12.41 19.16
CA ASP A 27 -2.89 -11.30 19.70
C ASP A 27 -2.23 -10.52 18.56
N ILE A 28 -3.07 -9.88 17.73
CA ILE A 28 -2.64 -8.98 16.67
C ILE A 28 -2.84 -7.53 17.11
N LYS A 29 -1.93 -6.66 16.66
CA LYS A 29 -2.04 -5.21 16.87
C LYS A 29 -1.96 -4.50 15.54
N GLN A 30 -2.82 -3.50 15.36
CA GLN A 30 -2.71 -2.61 14.22
C GLN A 30 -1.36 -1.89 14.22
N PRO A 31 -0.75 -1.67 13.04
CA PRO A 31 0.53 -0.98 12.93
C PRO A 31 0.45 0.49 13.37
N PHE A 32 -0.73 1.12 13.26
CA PHE A 32 -0.97 2.50 13.68
C PHE A 32 -2.35 2.62 14.35
N LEU A 33 -2.51 3.65 15.18
CA LEU A 33 -3.80 3.93 15.82
C LEU A 33 -4.88 4.23 14.77
N ASP A 34 -6.04 3.55 14.89
CA ASP A 34 -7.17 3.67 13.96
C ASP A 34 -6.82 3.33 12.49
N CYS A 35 -5.84 2.44 12.31
CA CYS A 35 -5.46 1.94 10.98
C CYS A 35 -6.40 0.83 10.54
N GLN A 36 -6.88 0.90 9.30
CA GLN A 36 -7.68 -0.18 8.71
C GLN A 36 -6.84 -1.16 7.91
N PHE A 37 -5.56 -1.27 8.20
CA PHE A 37 -4.64 -2.22 7.60
C PHE A 37 -3.95 -3.00 8.72
N THR A 38 -3.72 -4.29 8.53
CA THR A 38 -3.10 -5.19 9.51
C THR A 38 -1.59 -5.28 9.38
N GLY A 39 -1.02 -4.76 8.30
CA GLY A 39 0.40 -4.79 8.03
C GLY A 39 0.89 -3.49 7.39
N THR A 40 2.19 -3.26 7.49
CA THR A 40 2.88 -2.16 6.82
C THR A 40 4.28 -2.60 6.45
N THR A 41 4.75 -2.17 5.28
CA THR A 41 6.10 -2.39 4.79
C THR A 41 6.69 -1.02 4.47
N ALA A 42 7.96 -0.82 4.81
CA ALA A 42 8.67 0.42 4.50
C ALA A 42 9.92 0.09 3.67
N ASN A 43 10.03 0.73 2.51
CA ASN A 43 11.20 0.63 1.65
C ASN A 43 12.08 1.89 1.87
N TYR A 44 13.32 1.71 2.31
CA TYR A 44 14.23 2.81 2.64
C TYR A 44 15.39 2.94 1.65
N ARG A 45 15.71 4.18 1.26
CA ARG A 45 16.90 4.55 0.47
C ARG A 45 18.21 4.13 1.16
N PRO A 46 19.36 3.99 0.45
CA PRO A 46 19.67 4.48 -0.91
C PRO A 46 19.40 3.51 -2.07
N ARG A 47 18.94 2.28 -1.81
CA ARG A 47 18.57 1.31 -2.85
C ARG A 47 17.20 0.75 -2.54
N VAL A 48 16.16 1.37 -3.10
CA VAL A 48 14.80 0.87 -3.04
C VAL A 48 14.51 0.24 -4.40
N VAL A 49 14.87 -1.03 -4.55
CA VAL A 49 14.48 -1.82 -5.72
C VAL A 49 13.80 -3.07 -5.19
N THR A 50 12.50 -3.16 -5.43
CA THR A 50 11.72 -4.36 -5.17
C THR A 50 11.42 -5.01 -6.52
N PRO A 51 11.95 -6.22 -6.79
CA PRO A 51 11.68 -6.91 -8.04
C PRO A 51 10.17 -7.09 -8.22
N MET A 52 9.74 -7.24 -9.46
CA MET A 52 8.34 -7.54 -9.76
C MET A 52 7.91 -8.80 -9.00
N HIS A 53 6.90 -8.66 -8.16
CA HIS A 53 6.38 -9.74 -7.35
C HIS A 53 4.87 -9.61 -7.15
N LEU A 54 4.32 -10.68 -6.62
CA LEU A 54 2.95 -10.77 -6.14
C LEU A 54 2.96 -10.51 -4.64
N ASP A 55 2.14 -9.58 -4.17
CA ASP A 55 1.75 -9.51 -2.78
C ASP A 55 0.75 -10.64 -2.48
N GLU A 56 1.24 -11.87 -2.49
CA GLU A 56 0.44 -13.10 -2.39
C GLU A 56 -0.37 -13.24 -1.08
N ILE A 57 -0.07 -12.41 -0.07
CA ILE A 57 -0.73 -12.38 1.24
C ILE A 57 -1.79 -11.26 1.32
N ASN A 58 -1.88 -10.39 0.29
CA ASN A 58 -2.91 -9.37 0.25
C ASN A 58 -4.29 -9.97 -0.03
N LEU A 59 -5.31 -9.30 0.49
CA LEU A 59 -6.69 -9.60 0.14
C LEU A 59 -6.90 -9.35 -1.35
N VAL A 60 -7.39 -10.33 -2.10
CA VAL A 60 -7.53 -10.27 -3.57
C VAL A 60 -8.37 -9.10 -4.09
N PHE A 61 -9.38 -8.69 -3.32
CA PHE A 61 -10.23 -7.52 -3.60
C PHE A 61 -9.90 -6.32 -2.72
N GLY A 62 -8.74 -6.36 -2.07
CA GLY A 62 -8.24 -5.38 -1.12
C GLY A 62 -7.58 -4.17 -1.77
N VAL A 63 -7.35 -3.13 -0.98
CA VAL A 63 -6.57 -1.97 -1.41
C VAL A 63 -5.33 -1.82 -0.54
N CYS A 64 -4.29 -1.23 -1.11
CA CYS A 64 -3.08 -0.83 -0.40
C CYS A 64 -2.97 0.69 -0.36
N ALA A 65 -2.57 1.23 0.80
CA ALA A 65 -2.21 2.63 0.92
C ALA A 65 -0.69 2.77 0.80
N ILE A 66 -0.24 3.41 -0.27
CA ILE A 66 1.17 3.70 -0.53
C ILE A 66 1.42 5.16 -0.14
N PHE A 67 2.46 5.38 0.66
CA PHE A 67 2.87 6.71 1.06
C PHE A 67 4.33 6.94 0.68
N VAL A 68 4.56 7.94 -0.17
CA VAL A 68 5.91 8.31 -0.60
C VAL A 68 6.37 9.50 0.23
N ARG A 69 7.45 9.31 0.98
CA ARG A 69 8.12 10.37 1.76
C ARG A 69 9.58 10.46 1.36
N GLY A 70 10.05 11.69 1.22
CA GLY A 70 11.44 12.00 0.90
C GLY A 70 11.55 13.35 0.23
N GLN A 71 12.77 13.80 -0.06
CA GLN A 71 13.02 14.82 -1.07
C GLN A 71 13.65 14.10 -2.24
N SER A 72 12.92 14.03 -3.35
CA SER A 72 13.30 13.24 -4.53
C SER A 72 12.94 13.99 -5.79
N ASN A 73 13.73 13.74 -6.84
CA ASN A 73 13.32 14.05 -8.20
C ASN A 73 12.51 12.85 -8.71
N HIS A 74 11.18 12.97 -8.68
CA HIS A 74 10.27 11.88 -9.09
C HIS A 74 10.44 11.48 -10.56
N HIS A 75 11.11 12.30 -11.37
CA HIS A 75 11.47 11.99 -12.76
C HIS A 75 12.74 11.14 -12.91
N GLU A 76 13.53 10.94 -11.85
CA GLU A 76 14.84 10.24 -11.91
C GLU A 76 14.84 8.89 -11.16
N GLY A 77 13.69 8.45 -10.64
CA GLY A 77 13.60 7.14 -10.00
C GLY A 77 12.70 7.08 -8.78
N GLU A 78 11.44 7.48 -8.89
CA GLU A 78 10.42 7.10 -7.89
C GLU A 78 9.15 6.62 -8.61
N HIS A 79 9.29 5.46 -9.25
CA HIS A 79 8.26 4.88 -10.09
C HIS A 79 7.68 3.63 -9.42
N LEU A 80 6.36 3.55 -9.38
CA LEU A 80 5.67 2.29 -9.14
C LEU A 80 5.32 1.68 -10.48
N PHE A 81 5.70 0.42 -10.66
CA PHE A 81 5.31 -0.37 -11.80
C PHE A 81 4.23 -1.36 -11.36
N LEU A 82 3.05 -1.25 -11.96
CA LEU A 82 1.99 -2.23 -11.79
C LEU A 82 2.02 -3.20 -12.97
N ILE A 83 1.66 -4.47 -12.77
CA ILE A 83 1.71 -5.52 -13.81
C ILE A 83 0.79 -5.25 -15.02
N LEU A 84 0.00 -4.18 -14.97
CA LEU A 84 -0.74 -3.64 -16.12
C LEU A 84 0.13 -2.79 -17.08
N GLU A 85 1.46 -2.84 -16.96
CA GLU A 85 2.43 -2.00 -17.68
C GLU A 85 2.22 -0.49 -17.48
N ILE A 86 1.51 -0.12 -16.41
CA ILE A 86 1.30 1.27 -16.03
C ILE A 86 2.48 1.69 -15.16
N VAL A 87 3.21 2.69 -15.64
CA VAL A 87 4.22 3.40 -14.85
C VAL A 87 3.54 4.61 -14.22
N VAL A 88 3.57 4.67 -12.88
CA VAL A 88 3.07 5.82 -12.13
C VAL A 88 4.24 6.48 -11.42
N GLU A 89 4.51 7.73 -11.76
CA GLU A 89 5.45 8.57 -11.01
C GLU A 89 4.77 9.05 -9.73
N PHE A 90 5.45 8.89 -8.58
CA PHE A 90 4.93 9.35 -7.30
C PHE A 90 5.78 10.51 -6.77
N PRO A 91 5.30 11.77 -6.88
CA PRO A 91 5.96 12.88 -6.23
C PRO A 91 6.07 12.69 -4.72
N ALA A 92 7.15 13.18 -4.14
CA ALA A 92 7.32 13.26 -2.69
C ALA A 92 6.09 13.87 -1.99
N GLY A 93 5.58 13.20 -0.95
CA GLY A 93 4.39 13.60 -0.22
C GLY A 93 3.08 13.01 -0.77
N THR A 94 3.14 12.23 -1.85
CA THR A 94 1.94 11.58 -2.40
C THR A 94 1.45 10.45 -1.49
N ILE A 95 0.14 10.43 -1.25
CA ILE A 95 -0.58 9.30 -0.66
C ILE A 95 -1.50 8.74 -1.74
N ALA A 96 -1.36 7.46 -2.06
CA ALA A 96 -2.20 6.76 -3.01
C ALA A 96 -2.89 5.58 -2.34
N THR A 97 -4.19 5.43 -2.57
CA THR A 97 -4.95 4.23 -2.21
C THR A 97 -5.24 3.48 -3.50
N ILE A 98 -4.56 2.36 -3.70
CA ILE A 98 -4.55 1.63 -4.97
C ILE A 98 -5.24 0.28 -4.74
N LEU A 99 -6.23 -0.01 -5.57
CA LEU A 99 -6.71 -1.37 -5.76
C LEU A 99 -5.71 -2.05 -6.69
N ILE A 100 -5.04 -3.09 -6.20
CA ILE A 100 -4.13 -3.89 -7.00
C ILE A 100 -4.84 -5.23 -7.22
N PRO A 101 -5.53 -5.42 -8.37
CA PRO A 101 -6.07 -6.72 -8.72
C PRO A 101 -4.92 -7.74 -8.71
N ASP A 102 -5.13 -8.87 -8.05
CA ASP A 102 -4.17 -9.99 -7.92
C ASP A 102 -2.92 -9.72 -7.04
N GLY A 103 -2.76 -8.50 -6.51
CA GLY A 103 -1.69 -8.13 -5.57
C GLY A 103 -0.34 -7.80 -6.23
N ASN A 104 -0.27 -7.64 -7.54
CA ASN A 104 1.02 -7.53 -8.22
C ASN A 104 1.56 -6.10 -8.25
N ALA A 105 2.75 -5.86 -7.71
CA ALA A 105 3.44 -4.59 -7.80
C ALA A 105 4.97 -4.75 -7.84
N ALA A 106 5.65 -3.83 -8.51
CA ALA A 106 7.08 -3.63 -8.39
C ALA A 106 7.33 -2.16 -8.03
N ILE A 107 8.26 -1.92 -7.11
CA ILE A 107 8.69 -0.57 -6.76
C ILE A 107 10.12 -0.44 -7.21
N GLU A 108 10.39 0.50 -8.12
CA GLU A 108 11.74 0.85 -8.49
C GLU A 108 11.97 2.30 -8.15
N SER A 109 12.93 2.53 -7.26
CA SER A 109 13.47 3.84 -7.01
C SER A 109 14.98 3.85 -7.23
N THR A 110 15.36 4.35 -8.40
CA THR A 110 16.76 4.61 -8.75
C THR A 110 17.25 5.89 -8.09
N ALA A 111 18.53 5.88 -7.73
CA ALA A 111 19.15 6.93 -6.94
C ALA A 111 19.43 8.19 -7.76
#